data_AF-G0QTV4-F1
#
_entry.id   AF-G0QTV4-F1
#
_cell.length_a   1.000
_cell.length_b   1.000
_cell.length_c   1.000
_cell.angle_alpha   90.00
_cell.angle_beta   90.00
_cell.angle_gamma   90.00
#
_symmetry.space_group_name_H-M   'P 1'
#
loop_
_entity.id
_entity.type
_entity.pdbx_description
1 polymer ?
#
loop_
_entity_poly.entity_id
_entity_poly.type
_entity_poly.pdbx_seq_one_letter_code
_entity_poly.pdbx_strand_id
1 'polypeptide(L)'
;MNFQISQEQIKELQNFNNNIIFNWPQELDFCDVCLIKVPLQKDELIYCDLCNGLTHQSCYGGQLQNIIPENQWFCQRCELIIDKYLNNKKAEILKCHYCPELKGIMKKYYTVETKEEIWSHIACIAWQKNIKIINGNIIENQYKLKKTTTYCKICGISYGICGYCFKNDCDFSFHYLCAKRQGLIQDTFQMNQLFQLKQNQQQILGQDNYIVYCQKHLLELQNLQNNQFLKGKFYLKYVSIETIV
;
A
#
# COMPACT_ATOMS: atom_id res chain seq x y z
N MET A 1 -17.75 -11.02 -8.34
CA MET A 1 -17.98 -12.14 -9.30
C MET A 1 -17.07 -13.25 -8.83
N ASN A 2 -17.55 -14.47 -8.63
CA ASN A 2 -16.67 -15.55 -8.18
C ASN A 2 -16.03 -16.19 -9.43
N PHE A 3 -14.86 -15.69 -9.82
CA PHE A 3 -14.07 -16.29 -10.88
C PHE A 3 -13.36 -17.52 -10.35
N GLN A 4 -13.35 -18.59 -11.14
CA GLN A 4 -12.46 -19.72 -10.94
C GLN A 4 -11.79 -20.00 -12.28
N ILE A 5 -10.47 -19.83 -12.33
CA ILE A 5 -9.67 -20.01 -13.55
C ILE A 5 -8.56 -21.03 -13.30
N SER A 6 -8.13 -21.72 -14.36
CA SER A 6 -7.12 -22.76 -14.23
C SER A 6 -5.75 -22.18 -13.85
N GLN A 7 -4.89 -23.01 -13.27
CA GLN A 7 -3.51 -22.62 -12.96
C GLN A 7 -2.71 -22.24 -14.22
N GLU A 8 -3.05 -22.81 -15.38
CA GLU A 8 -2.45 -22.44 -16.66
C GLU A 8 -2.86 -21.03 -17.08
N GLN A 9 -4.14 -20.69 -16.96
CA GLN A 9 -4.65 -19.35 -17.25
C GLN A 9 -4.04 -18.30 -16.30
N ILE A 10 -3.86 -18.64 -15.02
CA ILE A 10 -3.18 -17.75 -14.07
C ILE A 10 -1.75 -17.47 -14.53
N LYS A 11 -0.96 -18.50 -14.88
CA LYS A 11 0.43 -18.34 -15.34
C LYS A 11 0.51 -17.51 -16.62
N GLU A 12 -0.39 -17.76 -17.57
CA GLU A 12 -0.48 -16.97 -18.79
C GLU A 12 -0.73 -15.48 -18.48
N LEU A 13 -1.72 -15.18 -17.63
CA LEU A 13 -2.02 -13.82 -17.21
C LEU A 13 -0.86 -13.17 -16.45
N GLN A 14 -0.15 -13.92 -15.60
CA GLN A 14 1.03 -13.45 -14.88
C GLN A 14 2.18 -13.10 -15.84
N ASN A 15 2.38 -13.91 -16.88
CA ASN A 15 3.39 -13.64 -17.91
C ASN A 15 3.06 -12.35 -18.68
N PHE A 16 1.80 -12.17 -19.08
CA PHE A 16 1.37 -10.96 -19.79
C PHE A 16 1.36 -9.69 -18.91
N ASN A 17 1.17 -9.84 -17.60
CA ASN A 17 1.06 -8.73 -16.65
C ASN A 17 2.17 -8.77 -15.58
N ASN A 18 3.40 -9.14 -15.98
CA ASN A 18 4.52 -9.32 -15.05
C ASN A 18 4.84 -8.08 -14.18
N ASN A 19 4.51 -6.88 -14.68
CA ASN A 19 4.71 -5.59 -14.02
C ASN A 19 3.79 -5.36 -12.81
N ILE A 20 2.73 -6.15 -12.62
CA ILE A 20 1.85 -6.06 -11.45
C ILE A 20 2.06 -7.21 -10.44
N ILE A 21 2.90 -8.19 -10.78
CA ILE A 21 3.13 -9.38 -9.97
C ILE A 21 4.10 -9.06 -8.83
N PHE A 22 3.69 -9.42 -7.61
CA PHE A 22 4.57 -9.39 -6.46
C PHE A 22 5.51 -10.59 -6.46
N ASN A 23 6.79 -10.28 -6.29
CA ASN A 23 7.84 -11.25 -6.03
C ASN A 23 8.24 -11.10 -4.57
N TRP A 24 7.55 -11.82 -3.68
CA TRP A 24 7.90 -11.82 -2.27
C TRP A 24 9.24 -12.54 -2.09
N PRO A 25 10.17 -11.99 -1.29
CA PRO A 25 11.33 -12.76 -0.87
C PRO A 25 10.84 -14.04 -0.19
N GLN A 26 11.51 -15.17 -0.45
CA GLN A 26 11.22 -16.41 0.27
C GLN A 26 11.26 -16.12 1.79
N GLU A 27 10.25 -16.60 2.52
CA GLU A 27 10.07 -16.49 3.98
C GLU A 27 9.57 -15.12 4.52
N LEU A 28 9.11 -14.20 3.66
CA LEU A 28 8.65 -12.87 4.10
C LEU A 28 7.22 -12.56 3.63
N ASP A 29 6.25 -13.15 4.30
CA ASP A 29 4.84 -12.83 4.12
C ASP A 29 4.40 -11.71 5.08
N PHE A 30 3.87 -10.63 4.51
CA PHE A 30 3.27 -9.52 5.26
C PHE A 30 2.16 -8.88 4.45
N CYS A 31 1.21 -8.27 5.15
CA CYS A 31 0.18 -7.48 4.52
C CYS A 31 0.77 -6.30 3.74
N ASP A 32 0.45 -6.18 2.45
CA ASP A 32 0.87 -5.09 1.57
C ASP A 32 0.43 -3.72 2.09
N VAL A 33 -0.62 -3.68 2.90
CA VAL A 33 -1.18 -2.47 3.50
C VAL A 33 -0.48 -2.15 4.83
N CYS A 34 -0.64 -2.95 5.88
CA CYS A 34 -0.16 -2.60 7.22
C CYS A 34 1.26 -3.10 7.55
N LEU A 35 1.87 -3.89 6.66
CA LEU A 35 3.20 -4.52 6.82
C LEU A 35 3.34 -5.47 8.01
N ILE A 36 2.25 -5.82 8.69
CA ILE A 36 2.23 -6.84 9.75
C ILE A 36 2.31 -8.23 9.10
N LYS A 37 3.16 -9.10 9.67
CA LYS A 37 3.44 -10.47 9.18
C LYS A 37 2.48 -11.54 9.69
N VAL A 38 1.81 -11.28 10.81
CA VAL A 38 1.00 -12.29 11.50
C VAL A 38 -0.47 -12.13 11.14
N PRO A 39 -1.23 -13.22 10.99
CA PRO A 39 -2.68 -13.15 11.04
C PRO A 39 -3.10 -12.63 12.41
N LEU A 40 -4.17 -11.85 12.45
CA LEU A 40 -4.78 -11.34 13.67
C LEU A 40 -6.05 -12.17 13.96
N GLN A 41 -6.53 -12.16 15.19
CA GLN A 41 -7.71 -12.93 15.56
C GLN A 41 -8.92 -12.52 14.69
N LYS A 42 -9.43 -13.45 13.86
CA LYS A 42 -10.51 -13.22 12.89
C LYS A 42 -10.16 -12.21 11.77
N ASP A 43 -8.87 -12.05 11.47
CA ASP A 43 -8.37 -11.19 10.41
C ASP A 43 -7.11 -11.84 9.79
N GLU A 44 -7.36 -12.78 8.88
CA GLU A 44 -6.37 -13.60 8.21
C GLU A 44 -5.65 -12.85 7.09
N LEU A 45 -4.47 -13.35 6.71
CA LEU A 45 -3.74 -12.91 5.51
C LEU A 45 -4.22 -13.68 4.29
N ILE A 46 -4.70 -12.98 3.26
CA ILE A 46 -5.25 -13.55 2.03
C ILE A 46 -4.38 -13.14 0.83
N TYR A 47 -3.95 -14.14 0.04
CA TYR A 47 -3.25 -13.92 -1.23
C TYR A 47 -4.25 -13.71 -2.36
N CYS A 48 -3.97 -12.72 -3.20
CA CYS A 48 -4.53 -12.69 -4.53
C CYS A 48 -3.81 -13.72 -5.42
N ASP A 49 -4.56 -14.71 -5.92
CA ASP A 49 -4.01 -15.80 -6.75
C ASP A 49 -3.41 -15.33 -8.08
N LEU A 50 -3.74 -14.11 -8.55
CA LEU A 50 -3.15 -13.56 -9.77
C LEU A 50 -1.91 -12.71 -9.49
N CYS A 51 -2.02 -11.61 -8.74
CA CYS A 51 -0.89 -10.69 -8.56
C CYS A 51 0.06 -11.07 -7.42
N ASN A 52 -0.23 -12.17 -6.70
CA ASN A 52 0.43 -12.58 -5.46
C ASN A 52 0.35 -11.56 -4.32
N GLY A 53 -0.41 -10.48 -4.45
CA GLY A 53 -0.53 -9.49 -3.38
C GLY A 53 -1.15 -10.10 -2.12
N LEU A 54 -0.54 -9.88 -0.96
CA LEU A 54 -1.00 -10.38 0.34
C LEU A 54 -1.61 -9.25 1.17
N THR A 55 -2.75 -9.47 1.82
CA THR A 55 -3.39 -8.46 2.67
C THR A 55 -4.18 -9.10 3.80
N HIS A 56 -4.27 -8.40 4.93
CA HIS A 56 -5.31 -8.71 5.92
C HIS A 56 -6.71 -8.47 5.33
N GLN A 57 -7.68 -9.24 5.79
CA GLN A 57 -9.10 -9.07 5.45
C GLN A 57 -9.58 -7.65 5.76
N SER A 58 -9.24 -7.13 6.94
CA SER A 58 -9.57 -5.79 7.41
C SER A 58 -8.87 -4.69 6.59
N CYS A 59 -7.61 -4.92 6.24
CA CYS A 59 -6.82 -4.01 5.43
C CYS A 59 -7.38 -3.88 4.00
N TYR A 60 -7.87 -4.98 3.41
CA TYR A 60 -8.56 -4.93 2.14
C TYR A 60 -9.96 -4.32 2.28
N GLY A 61 -10.71 -4.76 3.31
CA GLY A 61 -12.09 -4.39 3.57
C GLY A 61 -13.08 -4.85 2.50
N GLY A 62 -14.35 -4.45 2.60
CA GLY A 62 -15.36 -4.78 1.60
C GLY A 62 -15.55 -6.29 1.43
N GLN A 63 -15.24 -6.83 0.25
CA GLN A 63 -15.47 -8.24 -0.12
C GLN A 63 -14.78 -9.26 0.80
N LEU A 64 -13.67 -8.89 1.46
CA LEU A 64 -12.95 -9.77 2.39
C LEU A 64 -13.35 -9.57 3.85
N GLN A 65 -14.14 -8.54 4.17
CA GLN A 65 -14.45 -8.22 5.56
C GLN A 65 -15.26 -9.36 6.20
N ASN A 66 -14.65 -10.03 7.19
CA ASN A 66 -15.20 -11.19 7.88
C ASN A 66 -15.45 -12.43 6.99
N ILE A 67 -14.82 -12.50 5.81
CA ILE A 67 -14.98 -13.60 4.85
C ILE A 67 -13.60 -14.17 4.52
N ILE A 68 -13.41 -15.46 4.78
CA ILE A 68 -12.25 -16.22 4.31
C ILE A 68 -12.68 -16.92 3.01
N PRO A 69 -12.04 -16.65 1.86
CA PRO A 69 -12.35 -17.33 0.62
C PRO A 69 -12.07 -18.84 0.73
N GLU A 70 -13.04 -19.68 0.38
CA GLU A 70 -12.87 -21.14 0.34
C GLU A 70 -12.04 -21.60 -0.87
N ASN A 71 -12.02 -20.79 -1.93
CA ASN A 71 -11.35 -21.04 -3.20
C ASN A 71 -10.45 -19.83 -3.57
N GLN A 72 -10.05 -19.76 -4.83
CA GLN A 72 -9.29 -18.64 -5.38
C GLN A 72 -9.91 -17.29 -5.01
N TRP A 73 -9.04 -16.35 -4.66
CA TRP A 73 -9.40 -14.97 -4.44
C TRP A 73 -8.59 -14.04 -5.34
N PHE A 74 -9.29 -13.06 -5.90
CA PHE A 74 -8.69 -12.04 -6.75
C PHE A 74 -9.03 -10.66 -6.20
N CYS A 75 -8.03 -9.79 -6.05
CA CYS A 75 -8.30 -8.39 -5.77
C CYS A 75 -9.05 -7.75 -6.96
N GLN A 76 -9.76 -6.65 -6.72
CA GLN A 76 -10.66 -6.05 -7.71
C GLN A 76 -9.98 -5.70 -9.05
N ARG A 77 -8.69 -5.30 -9.01
CA ARG A 77 -7.91 -5.11 -10.25
C ARG A 77 -7.75 -6.41 -11.03
N CYS A 78 -7.42 -7.51 -10.35
CA CYS A 78 -7.23 -8.81 -10.97
C CYS A 78 -8.55 -9.40 -11.46
N GLU A 79 -9.65 -9.20 -10.74
CA GLU A 79 -11.01 -9.53 -11.21
C GLU A 79 -11.30 -8.87 -12.58
N LEU A 80 -10.98 -7.58 -12.74
CA LEU A 80 -11.17 -6.89 -14.02
C LEU A 80 -10.26 -7.43 -15.13
N ILE A 81 -9.00 -7.73 -14.83
CA ILE A 81 -8.06 -8.32 -15.80
C ILE A 81 -8.58 -9.67 -16.28
N ILE A 82 -9.04 -10.52 -15.36
CA ILE A 82 -9.60 -11.84 -15.65
C ILE A 82 -10.88 -11.70 -16.47
N ASP A 83 -11.80 -10.80 -16.08
CA ASP A 83 -13.01 -10.53 -16.85
C ASP A 83 -12.68 -10.14 -18.31
N LYS A 84 -11.72 -9.23 -18.51
CA LYS A 84 -11.30 -8.84 -19.86
C LYS A 84 -10.72 -10.00 -20.65
N TYR A 85 -9.84 -10.78 -20.03
CA TYR A 85 -9.23 -11.96 -20.65
C TYR A 85 -10.30 -12.99 -21.07
N LEU A 86 -11.22 -13.37 -20.18
CA LEU A 86 -12.29 -14.34 -20.48
C LEU A 86 -13.24 -13.86 -21.58
N ASN A 87 -13.41 -12.54 -21.72
CA ASN A 87 -14.21 -11.94 -22.76
C ASN A 87 -13.41 -11.60 -24.04
N ASN A 88 -12.17 -12.08 -24.18
CA ASN A 88 -11.28 -11.79 -25.31
C ASN A 88 -11.07 -10.28 -25.56
N LYS A 89 -11.04 -9.48 -24.49
CA LYS A 89 -10.80 -8.03 -24.52
C LYS A 89 -9.41 -7.71 -23.99
N LYS A 90 -8.78 -6.70 -24.57
CA LYS A 90 -7.51 -6.17 -24.05
C LYS A 90 -7.76 -5.45 -22.72
N ALA A 91 -7.01 -5.83 -21.68
CA ALA A 91 -6.98 -5.09 -20.43
C ALA A 91 -6.13 -3.82 -20.57
N GLU A 92 -6.66 -2.68 -20.13
CA GLU A 92 -5.88 -1.45 -20.03
C GLU A 92 -5.01 -1.48 -18.76
N ILE A 93 -3.87 -0.80 -18.80
CA ILE A 93 -3.00 -0.64 -17.63
C ILE A 93 -3.70 0.29 -16.64
N LEU A 94 -4.24 -0.28 -15.56
CA LEU A 94 -4.82 0.47 -14.46
C LEU A 94 -3.72 1.14 -13.63
N LYS A 95 -3.76 2.47 -13.58
CA LYS A 95 -2.79 3.28 -12.82
C LYS A 95 -3.38 3.70 -11.48
N CYS A 96 -2.55 3.69 -10.45
CA CYS A 96 -2.90 4.27 -9.16
C CYS A 96 -3.01 5.80 -9.31
N HIS A 97 -4.04 6.41 -8.71
CA HIS A 97 -4.20 7.87 -8.71
C HIS A 97 -3.06 8.59 -7.95
N TYR A 98 -2.48 7.94 -6.93
CA TYR A 98 -1.55 8.57 -5.99
C TYR A 98 -0.07 8.31 -6.26
N CYS A 99 0.30 7.30 -7.05
CA CYS A 99 1.71 6.97 -7.31
C CYS A 99 1.91 6.29 -8.68
N PRO A 100 3.12 6.36 -9.26
CA PRO A 100 3.41 5.74 -10.56
C PRO A 100 3.66 4.22 -10.48
N GLU A 101 3.75 3.65 -9.28
CA GLU A 101 3.96 2.22 -9.07
C GLU A 101 2.80 1.39 -9.64
N LEU A 102 3.11 0.21 -10.19
CA LEU A 102 2.14 -0.74 -10.73
C LEU A 102 1.98 -1.97 -9.84
N LYS A 103 2.96 -2.30 -8.99
CA LYS A 103 2.83 -3.34 -7.97
C LYS A 103 2.11 -2.80 -6.75
N GLY A 104 1.30 -3.63 -6.11
CA GLY A 104 0.39 -3.17 -5.06
C GLY A 104 -0.99 -3.78 -5.18
N ILE A 105 -1.67 -3.98 -4.07
CA ILE A 105 -3.09 -4.33 -4.11
C ILE A 105 -3.89 -3.07 -4.42
N MET A 106 -4.67 -3.12 -5.50
CA MET A 106 -5.48 -2.00 -5.99
C MET A 106 -6.97 -2.33 -5.99
N LYS A 107 -7.75 -1.31 -5.66
CA LYS A 107 -9.20 -1.31 -5.84
C LYS A 107 -9.71 0.06 -6.25
N LYS A 108 -10.97 0.12 -6.65
CA LYS A 108 -11.71 1.35 -6.91
C LYS A 108 -12.14 1.98 -5.60
N TYR A 109 -12.09 3.31 -5.58
CA TYR A 109 -12.65 4.15 -4.54
C TYR A 109 -13.55 5.18 -5.20
N TYR A 110 -14.75 5.36 -4.66
CA TYR A 110 -15.60 6.47 -5.04
C TYR A 110 -15.25 7.68 -4.18
N THR A 111 -15.07 8.85 -4.82
CA THR A 111 -14.80 10.10 -4.12
C THR A 111 -16.08 10.93 -4.03
N VAL A 112 -16.54 11.20 -2.80
CA VAL A 112 -17.79 11.93 -2.57
C VAL A 112 -17.70 13.38 -3.06
N GLU A 113 -16.55 14.02 -2.89
CA GLU A 113 -16.32 15.42 -3.28
C GLU A 113 -16.47 15.64 -4.79
N THR A 114 -15.87 14.77 -5.62
CA THR A 114 -15.91 14.91 -7.09
C THR A 114 -16.96 14.05 -7.77
N LYS A 115 -17.57 13.09 -7.06
CA LYS A 115 -18.48 12.08 -7.60
C LYS A 115 -17.85 11.19 -8.68
N GLU A 116 -16.56 10.90 -8.54
CA GLU A 116 -15.78 10.10 -9.48
C GLU A 116 -15.22 8.83 -8.84
N GLU A 117 -15.07 7.78 -9.66
CA GLU A 117 -14.31 6.59 -9.28
C GLU A 117 -12.83 6.76 -9.64
N ILE A 118 -11.96 6.39 -8.70
CA ILE A 118 -10.52 6.34 -8.94
C ILE A 118 -9.97 4.95 -8.60
N TRP A 119 -8.95 4.53 -9.32
CA TRP A 119 -8.14 3.37 -8.94
C TRP A 119 -7.01 3.81 -8.02
N SER A 120 -6.81 3.09 -6.92
CA SER A 120 -5.69 3.35 -6.02
C SER A 120 -5.17 2.07 -5.40
N HIS A 121 -3.87 2.07 -5.12
CA HIS A 121 -3.33 1.18 -4.11
C HIS A 121 -4.00 1.44 -2.77
N ILE A 122 -4.34 0.38 -2.06
CA ILE A 122 -4.91 0.49 -0.72
C ILE A 122 -3.91 1.16 0.23
N ALA A 123 -2.64 0.71 0.17
CA ALA A 123 -1.55 1.31 0.93
C ALA A 123 -1.33 2.80 0.63
N CYS A 124 -1.53 3.26 -0.61
CA CYS A 124 -1.38 4.69 -0.91
C CYS A 124 -2.37 5.57 -0.15
N ILE A 125 -3.58 5.08 0.12
CA ILE A 125 -4.59 5.83 0.87
C ILE A 125 -4.47 5.57 2.36
N ALA A 126 -4.27 4.32 2.78
CA ALA A 126 -4.23 3.93 4.19
C ALA A 126 -3.14 4.67 4.99
N TRP A 127 -2.02 5.01 4.35
CA TRP A 127 -0.91 5.73 4.98
C TRP A 127 -1.03 7.26 4.89
N GLN A 128 -2.09 7.79 4.27
CA GLN A 128 -2.30 9.23 4.10
C GLN A 128 -3.18 9.83 5.19
N LYS A 129 -2.57 10.65 6.07
CA LYS A 129 -3.28 11.40 7.11
C LYS A 129 -4.37 12.38 6.62
N ASN A 130 -4.32 12.72 5.34
CA ASN A 130 -5.14 13.76 4.72
C ASN A 130 -6.29 13.15 3.90
N ILE A 131 -6.46 11.82 3.95
CA ILE A 131 -7.57 11.12 3.31
C ILE A 131 -8.37 10.37 4.36
N LYS A 132 -9.69 10.54 4.32
CA LYS A 132 -10.62 9.82 5.17
C LYS A 132 -11.51 8.92 4.34
N ILE A 133 -11.53 7.64 4.70
CA ILE A 133 -12.41 6.64 4.08
C ILE A 133 -13.54 6.28 5.04
N ILE A 134 -14.77 6.25 4.56
CA ILE A 134 -15.91 5.64 5.24
C ILE A 134 -16.60 4.66 4.30
N ASN A 135 -16.80 3.42 4.74
CA ASN A 135 -17.44 2.36 3.96
C ASN A 135 -16.88 2.19 2.54
N GLY A 136 -15.56 2.32 2.39
CA GLY A 136 -14.87 2.23 1.10
C GLY A 136 -14.91 3.48 0.22
N ASN A 137 -15.58 4.55 0.65
CA ASN A 137 -15.66 5.82 -0.07
C ASN A 137 -14.71 6.85 0.53
N ILE A 138 -14.02 7.61 -0.33
CA ILE A 138 -13.20 8.75 0.09
C ILE A 138 -14.15 9.92 0.34
N ILE A 139 -14.31 10.28 1.61
CA ILE A 139 -15.23 11.34 2.04
C ILE A 139 -14.53 12.68 2.24
N GLU A 140 -13.23 12.67 2.54
CA GLU A 140 -12.41 13.86 2.70
C GLU A 140 -11.05 13.60 2.06
N ASN A 141 -10.59 14.53 1.21
CA ASN A 141 -9.27 14.49 0.60
C ASN A 141 -8.65 15.90 0.58
N GLN A 142 -7.77 16.16 1.54
CA GLN A 142 -7.21 17.51 1.71
C GLN A 142 -6.17 17.90 0.66
N TYR A 143 -5.71 16.96 -0.18
CA TYR A 143 -4.74 17.29 -1.22
C TYR A 143 -5.34 18.13 -2.35
N LYS A 144 -6.68 18.27 -2.40
CA LYS A 144 -7.47 18.65 -3.58
C LYS A 144 -7.13 17.66 -4.70
N LEU A 145 -8.10 17.01 -5.34
CA LEU A 145 -7.85 15.97 -6.36
C LEU A 145 -7.08 16.43 -7.63
N LYS A 146 -6.55 17.66 -7.64
CA LYS A 146 -5.61 18.15 -8.64
C LYS A 146 -4.23 17.55 -8.37
N LYS A 147 -3.61 16.99 -9.41
CA LYS A 147 -2.21 16.51 -9.37
C LYS A 147 -1.33 17.60 -8.75
N THR A 148 -0.64 17.26 -7.65
CA THR A 148 0.31 18.19 -7.04
C THR A 148 1.50 18.37 -7.99
N THR A 149 2.05 19.58 -8.07
CA THR A 149 3.31 19.86 -8.80
C THR A 149 4.55 19.34 -8.05
N THR A 150 4.36 18.80 -6.83
CA THR A 150 5.43 18.23 -6.03
C THR A 150 5.92 16.92 -6.63
N TYR A 151 7.21 16.85 -6.95
CA TYR A 151 7.88 15.61 -7.32
C TYR A 151 8.26 14.79 -6.08
N CYS A 152 8.30 13.47 -6.23
CA CYS A 152 8.81 12.59 -5.18
C CYS A 152 10.34 12.64 -5.16
N LYS A 153 10.95 12.99 -4.02
CA LYS A 153 12.42 13.04 -3.86
C LYS A 153 13.09 11.66 -3.86
N ILE A 154 12.33 10.56 -3.87
CA ILE A 154 12.84 9.19 -3.98
C ILE A 154 12.94 8.73 -5.45
N CYS A 155 11.89 8.95 -6.25
CA CYS A 155 11.86 8.48 -7.65
C CYS A 155 12.05 9.58 -8.69
N GLY A 156 12.03 10.86 -8.29
CA GLY A 156 12.15 12.02 -9.18
C GLY A 156 10.90 12.34 -10.01
N ILE A 157 9.81 11.57 -9.88
CA ILE A 157 8.63 11.70 -10.73
C ILE A 157 7.58 12.64 -10.10
N SER A 158 7.07 13.57 -10.91
CA SER A 158 5.91 14.42 -10.59
C SER A 158 4.60 13.79 -11.09
N TYR A 159 4.18 12.70 -10.43
CA TYR A 159 2.92 12.00 -10.71
C TYR A 159 2.15 11.75 -9.41
N GLY A 160 0.82 11.84 -9.45
CA GLY A 160 -0.03 11.55 -8.29
C GLY A 160 0.15 12.57 -7.16
N ILE A 161 0.17 12.08 -5.92
CA ILE A 161 0.22 12.90 -4.70
C ILE A 161 1.36 12.38 -3.81
N CYS A 162 2.23 13.30 -3.41
CA CYS A 162 3.28 13.01 -2.43
C CYS A 162 2.79 13.28 -1.00
N GLY A 163 3.18 12.41 -0.07
CA GLY A 163 3.27 12.73 1.34
C GLY A 163 4.56 13.49 1.66
N TYR A 164 4.70 13.92 2.91
CA TYR A 164 5.87 14.65 3.39
C TYR A 164 6.36 14.06 4.70
N CYS A 165 7.66 14.23 4.96
CA CYS A 165 8.26 13.90 6.24
C CYS A 165 7.50 14.54 7.42
N PHE A 166 7.28 13.77 8.49
CA PHE A 166 6.56 14.25 9.68
C PHE A 166 7.37 15.20 10.59
N LYS A 167 8.67 15.37 10.34
CA LYS A 167 9.48 16.37 11.06
C LYS A 167 9.06 17.77 10.59
N ASN A 168 8.77 18.66 11.55
CA ASN A 168 8.49 20.08 11.25
C ASN A 168 9.64 20.69 10.45
N ASP A 169 9.29 21.57 9.51
CA ASP A 169 10.23 22.25 8.61
C ASP A 169 11.02 21.33 7.67
N CYS A 170 10.65 20.05 7.56
CA CYS A 170 11.19 19.15 6.55
C CYS A 170 10.25 19.07 5.34
N ASP A 171 10.74 19.49 4.18
CA ASP A 171 10.02 19.48 2.91
C ASP A 171 10.22 18.17 2.10
N PHE A 172 10.79 17.13 2.72
CA PHE A 172 11.13 15.91 1.99
C PHE A 172 9.85 15.17 1.58
N SER A 173 9.56 15.17 0.28
CA SER A 173 8.36 14.61 -0.33
C SER A 173 8.57 13.20 -0.89
N PHE A 174 7.57 12.34 -0.78
CA PHE A 174 7.61 10.98 -1.30
C PHE A 174 6.24 10.41 -1.63
N HIS A 175 6.17 9.48 -2.58
CA HIS A 175 5.03 8.55 -2.65
C HIS A 175 5.13 7.53 -1.51
N TYR A 176 4.00 7.13 -0.94
CA TYR A 176 3.99 6.15 0.14
C TYR A 176 4.60 4.80 -0.27
N LEU A 177 4.34 4.33 -1.48
CA LEU A 177 5.01 3.12 -1.98
C LEU A 177 6.51 3.31 -2.24
N CYS A 178 6.96 4.52 -2.61
CA CYS A 178 8.39 4.81 -2.69
C CYS A 178 9.04 4.79 -1.31
N ALA A 179 8.40 5.37 -0.30
CA ALA A 179 8.86 5.34 1.09
C ALA A 179 8.87 3.92 1.66
N LYS A 180 7.80 3.14 1.43
CA LYS A 180 7.75 1.70 1.76
C LYS A 180 8.91 0.93 1.14
N ARG A 181 9.16 1.14 -0.17
CA ARG A 181 10.26 0.49 -0.89
C ARG A 181 11.64 0.86 -0.35
N GLN A 182 11.81 2.09 0.11
CA GLN A 182 13.05 2.55 0.75
C GLN A 182 13.16 2.13 2.23
N GLY A 183 12.20 1.38 2.77
CA GLY A 183 12.21 0.97 4.18
C GLY A 183 11.94 2.12 5.16
N LEU A 184 11.35 3.23 4.71
CA LEU A 184 10.96 4.36 5.55
C LEU A 184 9.64 4.14 6.28
N ILE A 185 8.87 3.13 5.84
CA ILE A 185 7.61 2.71 6.44
C ILE A 185 7.81 1.31 7.00
N GLN A 186 7.42 1.13 8.26
CA GLN A 186 7.42 -0.17 8.93
C GLN A 186 5.99 -0.62 9.25
N ASP A 187 5.85 -1.75 9.95
CA ASP A 187 4.52 -2.17 10.39
C ASP A 187 3.85 -1.10 11.26
N THR A 188 2.52 -1.06 11.17
CA THR A 188 1.69 -0.02 11.79
C THR A 188 1.89 0.06 13.30
N PHE A 189 2.15 -1.06 13.98
CA PHE A 189 2.42 -1.09 15.41
C PHE A 189 3.72 -0.35 15.76
N GLN A 190 4.81 -0.62 15.04
CA GLN A 190 6.08 0.10 15.23
C GLN A 190 5.95 1.59 14.92
N MET A 191 5.24 1.94 13.83
CA MET A 191 5.05 3.35 13.46
C MET A 191 4.20 4.10 14.50
N ASN A 192 3.21 3.43 15.10
CA ASN A 192 2.40 3.97 16.18
C ASN A 192 3.22 4.19 17.47
N GLN A 193 4.14 3.29 17.81
CA GLN A 193 5.06 3.50 18.93
C GLN A 193 5.91 4.75 18.72
N LEU A 194 6.50 4.91 17.53
CA LEU A 194 7.29 6.10 17.20
C LEU A 194 6.48 7.41 17.34
N PHE A 195 5.19 7.39 17.02
CA PHE A 195 4.31 8.54 17.19
C PHE A 195 4.08 8.89 18.66
N GLN A 196 3.74 7.90 19.49
CA GLN A 196 3.50 8.09 20.91
C GLN A 196 4.73 8.66 21.63
N LEU A 197 5.92 8.21 21.24
CA LEU A 197 7.19 8.67 21.81
C LEU A 197 7.49 10.15 21.52
N LYS A 198 7.07 10.69 20.38
CA LYS A 198 7.26 12.11 20.04
C LYS A 198 6.29 13.04 20.78
N GLN A 199 5.13 12.54 21.23
CA GLN A 199 4.06 13.36 21.79
C GLN A 199 4.06 13.52 23.33
N ASN A 200 4.99 12.89 24.08
CA ASN A 200 5.03 13.00 25.56
C ASN A 200 3.63 12.87 26.24
N GLN A 201 3.04 11.66 26.20
CA GLN A 201 1.92 11.22 27.08
C GLN A 201 0.48 11.72 26.82
N GLN A 202 -0.01 11.92 25.59
CA GLN A 202 -1.47 11.92 25.39
C GLN A 202 -1.92 10.96 24.29
N GLN A 203 -2.62 9.91 24.72
CA GLN A 203 -3.44 9.05 23.88
C GLN A 203 -4.45 9.90 23.12
N ILE A 204 -4.27 10.01 21.81
CA ILE A 204 -5.39 10.29 20.90
C ILE A 204 -5.73 8.95 20.26
N LEU A 205 -6.62 8.20 20.91
CA LEU A 205 -7.37 7.11 20.31
C LEU A 205 -8.42 7.75 19.38
N GLY A 206 -8.13 7.80 18.08
CA GLY A 206 -9.09 8.29 17.09
C GLY A 206 -8.42 8.79 15.80
N GLN A 207 -8.47 7.93 14.78
CA GLN A 207 -7.93 8.06 13.41
C GLN A 207 -6.41 7.89 13.29
N ASP A 208 -6.02 6.65 12.95
CA ASP A 208 -4.68 6.14 12.74
C ASP A 208 -3.94 6.87 11.61
N ASN A 209 -3.39 8.03 11.92
CA ASN A 209 -2.53 8.78 11.01
C ASN A 209 -1.10 8.26 11.15
N TYR A 210 -0.70 7.37 10.25
CA TYR A 210 0.67 6.85 10.23
C TYR A 210 1.67 7.94 9.87
N ILE A 211 2.59 8.22 10.80
CA ILE A 211 3.69 9.16 10.56
C ILE A 211 4.76 8.50 9.71
N VAL A 212 5.32 9.22 8.75
CA VAL A 212 6.44 8.72 7.95
C VAL A 212 7.53 9.78 7.95
N TYR A 213 8.77 9.37 8.25
CA TYR A 213 9.93 10.25 8.26
C TYR A 213 10.81 9.99 7.04
N CYS A 214 11.52 11.01 6.58
CA CYS A 214 12.63 10.78 5.66
C CYS A 214 13.77 10.05 6.38
N GLN A 215 14.69 9.46 5.61
CA GLN A 215 15.80 8.66 6.13
C GLN A 215 16.59 9.38 7.24
N LYS A 216 16.92 10.67 7.03
CA LYS A 216 17.63 11.49 8.01
C LYS A 216 16.90 11.53 9.36
N HIS A 217 15.63 11.92 9.36
CA HIS A 217 14.87 12.11 10.59
C HIS A 217 14.46 10.78 11.24
N LEU A 218 14.34 9.69 10.46
CA LEU A 218 14.18 8.35 11.00
C LEU A 218 15.43 7.89 11.77
N LEU A 219 16.62 8.12 11.21
CA LEU A 219 17.90 7.82 11.87
C LEU A 219 18.10 8.65 13.16
N GLU A 220 17.72 9.92 13.16
CA GLU A 220 17.76 10.76 14.37
C GLU A 220 16.90 10.17 15.50
N LEU A 221 15.68 9.73 15.19
CA LEU A 221 14.80 9.08 16.17
C LEU A 221 15.36 7.75 16.67
N GLN A 222 15.98 6.98 15.78
CA GLN A 222 16.65 5.71 16.13
C GLN A 222 17.80 5.93 17.12
N ASN A 223 18.62 6.96 16.89
CA ASN A 223 19.79 7.25 17.71
C ASN A 223 19.43 7.74 19.11
N LEU A 224 18.32 8.46 19.28
CA LEU A 224 17.85 8.95 20.59
C LEU A 224 17.50 7.82 21.56
N GLN A 225 17.24 6.61 21.08
CA GLN A 225 16.67 5.54 21.91
C GLN A 225 17.67 4.48 22.40
N ASN A 226 18.93 4.47 21.96
CA ASN A 226 19.87 3.35 22.20
C ASN A 226 19.26 1.95 21.93
N ASN A 227 18.15 1.88 21.19
CA ASN A 227 17.33 0.69 21.05
C ASN A 227 17.77 -0.12 19.82
N GLN A 228 18.10 -1.39 20.06
CA GLN A 228 18.35 -2.37 18.99
C GLN A 228 17.11 -2.68 18.14
N PHE A 229 15.92 -2.23 18.53
CA PHE A 229 14.63 -2.46 17.83
C PHE A 229 14.65 -2.09 16.34
N LEU A 230 15.55 -1.19 15.93
CA LEU A 230 15.61 -0.65 14.58
C LEU A 230 16.92 -1.00 13.86
N LYS A 231 17.82 -1.77 14.50
CA LYS A 231 19.03 -2.36 13.86
C LYS A 231 18.71 -3.58 13.00
N GLY A 232 17.44 -3.89 12.82
CA GLY A 232 17.01 -4.93 11.90
C GLY A 232 17.25 -4.47 10.47
N LYS A 233 18.22 -5.09 9.80
CA LYS A 233 18.45 -5.06 8.34
C LYS A 233 17.23 -5.60 7.53
N PHE A 234 16.01 -5.52 8.06
CA PHE A 234 14.82 -6.19 7.51
C PHE A 234 14.37 -5.62 6.16
N TYR A 235 14.64 -4.34 5.87
CA TYR A 235 14.14 -3.68 4.66
C TYR A 235 15.09 -3.70 3.46
N LEU A 236 16.39 -3.98 3.66
CA LEU A 236 17.35 -4.03 2.54
C LEU A 236 17.12 -5.22 1.59
N LYS A 237 16.28 -6.21 1.96
CA LYS A 237 15.89 -7.34 1.09
C LYS A 237 14.58 -7.15 0.32
N TYR A 238 13.85 -6.04 0.52
CA TYR A 238 12.57 -5.78 -0.16
C TYR A 238 12.69 -5.41 -1.64
N VAL A 239 13.89 -5.07 -2.09
CA VAL A 239 14.15 -4.59 -3.44
C VAL A 239 15.37 -5.34 -3.93
N SER A 240 15.16 -6.43 -4.68
CA SER A 240 16.17 -6.72 -5.69
C SER A 240 16.25 -5.45 -6.54
N ILE A 241 17.42 -4.82 -6.53
CA ILE A 241 17.73 -3.57 -7.23
C ILE A 241 17.56 -3.72 -8.77
N GLU A 242 17.27 -4.94 -9.24
CA GLU A 242 17.03 -5.31 -10.62
C GLU A 242 15.62 -4.89 -11.08
N THR A 243 15.37 -3.60 -11.27
CA THR A 243 14.54 -3.02 -12.35
C THR A 243 14.42 -1.50 -12.17
N ILE A 244 15.56 -0.82 -12.26
CA ILE A 244 15.60 0.55 -12.78
C ILE A 244 16.72 0.57 -13.83
N VAL A 245 16.35 0.27 -15.07
CA VAL A 245 17.01 0.78 -16.28
C VAL A 245 15.89 1.21 -17.22
#